data_AF-A0A833D3I8-F1
#
_entry.id   AF-A0A833D3I8-F1
#
_cell.length_a   1.000
_cell.length_b   1.000
_cell.length_c   1.000
_cell.angle_alpha   90.00
_cell.angle_beta   90.00
_cell.angle_gamma   90.00
#
_symmetry.space_group_name_H-M   'P 1'
#
loop_
_entity.id
_entity.type
_entity.pdbx_description
1 polymer ?
#
loop_
_entity_poly.entity_id
_entity_poly.type
_entity_poly.pdbx_seq_one_letter_code
_entity_poly.pdbx_strand_id
1 'polypeptide(L)'
;MKNKPTPKTKAIMSLEVLDLIKDKQSERHSKLQALCSLLDKAVTRYIPNNVPMNTIPRLEECQFVTTISELADEWHWHRATVRGFLEKLEELGHLEKHSLIKCFVIEMTCIDNSGLLTSEVSRHFIFMMDYTTDMWLTGKFDRKVIASLCEHITTCSMNHYETSVPERTLEMKRAAKNEILHAFIASLLQRIRKSPLVTLEGDKLEQAICSFFCDSLCEDWDSLLLFIEELPEVVLSGKPSSFKLVSDEEVALFQQVCENYRAFYKIDMDCYQGLQKHMKVPLE
;
A
#
# COMPACT_ATOMS: atom_id res chain seq x y z
N MET A 1 22.76 19.19 -12.82
CA MET A 1 21.35 19.33 -12.40
C MET A 1 21.33 19.80 -10.95
N LYS A 2 20.44 20.72 -10.58
CA LYS A 2 20.37 21.23 -9.20
C LYS A 2 19.88 20.11 -8.29
N ASN A 3 20.75 19.60 -7.42
CA ASN A 3 20.38 18.66 -6.36
C ASN A 3 19.44 19.38 -5.39
N LYS A 4 18.14 19.23 -5.60
CA LYS A 4 17.19 19.39 -4.50
C LYS A 4 17.49 18.25 -3.53
N PRO A 5 17.56 18.51 -2.21
CA PRO A 5 17.75 17.43 -1.25
C PRO A 5 16.56 16.48 -1.37
N THR A 6 16.81 15.28 -1.88
CA THR A 6 15.86 14.17 -1.83
C THR A 6 15.58 13.85 -0.35
N PRO A 7 14.34 13.49 0.01
CA PRO A 7 14.07 12.94 1.34
C PRO A 7 15.02 11.77 1.61
N LYS A 8 15.41 11.54 2.87
CA LYS A 8 16.30 10.44 3.25
C LYS A 8 15.61 9.09 2.99
N THR A 9 15.68 8.60 1.76
CA THR A 9 15.12 7.31 1.35
C THR A 9 16.08 6.20 1.74
N LYS A 10 15.58 5.17 2.43
CA LYS A 10 16.35 3.98 2.77
C LYS A 10 16.06 2.91 1.72
N ALA A 11 17.10 2.20 1.28
CA ALA A 11 16.95 1.04 0.43
C ALA A 11 17.64 -0.16 1.08
N ILE A 12 16.95 -1.31 1.13
CA ILE A 12 17.48 -2.55 1.69
C ILE A 12 17.94 -3.44 0.57
N MET A 13 19.17 -3.96 0.68
CA MET A 13 19.77 -4.84 -0.30
C MET A 13 20.11 -6.18 0.33
N SER A 14 19.82 -7.28 -0.37
CA SER A 14 20.27 -8.61 0.04
C SER A 14 21.74 -8.81 -0.32
N LEU A 15 22.41 -9.78 0.32
CA LEU A 15 23.81 -10.10 0.03
C LEU A 15 23.98 -10.58 -1.42
N GLU A 16 22.98 -11.26 -1.97
CA GLU A 16 22.94 -11.74 -3.35
C GLU A 16 22.85 -10.58 -4.36
N VAL A 17 22.11 -9.51 -4.04
CA VAL A 17 22.10 -8.28 -4.86
C VAL A 17 23.44 -7.57 -4.77
N LEU A 18 24.04 -7.50 -3.58
CA LEU A 18 25.38 -6.93 -3.42
C LEU A 18 26.40 -7.71 -4.26
N ASP A 19 26.28 -9.03 -4.36
CA ASP A 19 27.13 -9.84 -5.23
C ASP A 19 26.80 -9.68 -6.72
N LEU A 20 25.53 -9.48 -7.08
CA LEU A 20 25.09 -9.20 -8.44
C LEU A 20 25.66 -7.88 -8.98
N ILE A 21 25.70 -6.83 -8.14
CA ILE A 21 26.17 -5.49 -8.51
C ILE A 21 27.68 -5.30 -8.31
N LYS A 22 28.36 -6.22 -7.62
CA LYS A 22 29.83 -6.32 -7.58
C LYS A 22 30.32 -6.82 -8.94
N ASP A 23 30.43 -5.92 -9.91
CA ASP A 23 31.09 -6.23 -11.18
C ASP A 23 32.41 -5.49 -11.39
N LYS A 24 33.30 -6.14 -12.14
CA LYS A 24 34.66 -5.69 -12.47
C LYS A 24 34.61 -4.38 -13.28
N GLN A 25 35.54 -3.47 -12.98
CA GLN A 25 35.59 -2.06 -13.43
C GLN A 25 35.68 -1.82 -14.98
N SER A 26 34.80 -2.38 -15.81
CA SER A 26 34.91 -2.23 -17.29
C SER A 26 33.63 -1.87 -18.05
N GLU A 27 32.54 -1.49 -17.38
CA GLU A 27 31.32 -0.99 -18.05
C GLU A 27 31.13 0.51 -17.83
N ARG A 28 30.65 1.23 -18.87
CA ARG A 28 30.45 2.70 -18.84
C ARG A 28 29.38 3.14 -17.84
N HIS A 29 28.38 2.31 -17.63
CA HIS A 29 27.45 2.36 -16.50
C HIS A 29 27.59 1.04 -15.73
N SER A 30 27.99 1.10 -14.46
CA SER A 30 28.08 -0.11 -13.62
C SER A 30 26.68 -0.57 -13.21
N LYS A 31 26.54 -1.86 -12.89
CA LYS A 31 25.28 -2.40 -12.33
C LYS A 31 24.79 -1.65 -11.09
N LEU A 32 25.72 -1.15 -10.27
CA LEU A 32 25.41 -0.27 -9.15
C LEU A 32 24.78 1.05 -9.61
N GLN A 33 25.33 1.69 -10.65
CA GLN A 33 24.75 2.93 -11.19
C GLN A 33 23.40 2.68 -11.86
N ALA A 34 23.21 1.55 -12.53
CA ALA A 34 21.91 1.16 -13.08
C ALA A 34 20.87 0.99 -11.96
N LEU A 35 21.23 0.32 -10.85
CA LEU A 35 20.37 0.20 -9.68
C LEU A 35 20.03 1.57 -9.06
N CYS A 36 21.01 2.47 -8.90
CA CYS A 36 20.77 3.82 -8.42
C CYS A 36 19.80 4.61 -9.33
N SER A 37 19.93 4.48 -10.66
CA SER A 37 19.00 5.09 -11.62
C SER A 37 17.56 4.61 -11.43
N LEU A 38 17.35 3.30 -11.17
CA LEU A 38 16.03 2.76 -10.87
C LEU A 38 15.47 3.35 -9.55
N LEU A 39 16.29 3.42 -8.50
CA LEU A 39 15.91 4.00 -7.21
C LEU A 39 15.52 5.48 -7.34
N ASP A 40 16.31 6.28 -8.07
CA ASP A 40 16.02 7.69 -8.31
C ASP A 40 14.70 7.88 -9.09
N LYS A 41 14.45 7.03 -10.10
CA LYS A 41 13.18 7.04 -10.86
C LYS A 41 11.99 6.67 -9.98
N ALA A 42 12.14 5.72 -9.07
CA ALA A 42 11.10 5.32 -8.12
C ALA A 42 10.79 6.44 -7.10
N VAL A 43 11.82 7.08 -6.53
CA VAL A 43 11.66 8.22 -5.60
C VAL A 43 10.96 9.40 -6.27
N THR A 44 11.23 9.62 -7.56
CA THR A 44 10.64 10.73 -8.33
C THR A 44 9.34 10.37 -9.05
N ARG A 45 8.85 9.13 -8.91
CA ARG A 45 7.71 8.57 -9.66
C ARG A 45 7.77 8.89 -11.15
N TYR A 46 8.91 8.58 -11.74
CA TYR A 46 9.25 8.97 -13.09
C TYR A 46 8.25 8.42 -14.13
N ILE A 47 7.91 9.27 -15.10
CA ILE A 47 7.06 8.92 -16.25
C ILE A 47 7.78 9.36 -17.53
N PRO A 48 7.97 8.47 -18.52
CA PRO A 48 8.58 8.83 -19.80
C PRO A 48 7.72 9.79 -20.61
N ASN A 49 8.34 10.81 -21.21
CA ASN A 49 7.66 11.78 -22.08
C ASN A 49 7.05 11.17 -23.36
N ASN A 50 7.52 9.98 -23.76
CA ASN A 50 7.12 9.28 -24.98
C ASN A 50 5.96 8.29 -24.78
N VAL A 51 5.46 8.14 -23.55
CA VAL A 51 4.31 7.27 -23.24
C VAL A 51 3.04 8.13 -23.10
N PRO A 52 1.94 7.83 -23.80
CA PRO A 52 0.69 8.58 -23.66
C PRO A 52 0.15 8.46 -22.24
N MET A 53 -0.09 9.58 -21.55
CA MET A 53 -0.57 9.56 -20.15
C MET A 53 -1.86 8.75 -19.96
N ASN A 54 -2.72 8.67 -20.98
CA ASN A 54 -3.98 7.92 -20.97
C ASN A 54 -3.79 6.38 -20.88
N THR A 55 -2.55 5.89 -21.07
CA THR A 55 -2.20 4.46 -20.95
C THR A 55 -1.43 4.11 -19.68
N ILE A 56 -1.16 5.10 -18.82
CA ILE A 56 -0.32 4.95 -17.63
C ILE A 56 -1.23 4.88 -16.41
N PRO A 57 -1.18 3.79 -15.61
CA PRO A 57 -1.91 3.73 -14.35
C PRO A 57 -1.35 4.76 -13.36
N ARG A 58 -2.14 5.16 -12.37
CA ARG A 58 -1.65 6.03 -11.29
C ARG A 58 -0.58 5.27 -10.51
N LEU A 59 0.62 5.86 -10.41
CA LEU A 59 1.77 5.23 -9.76
C LEU A 59 1.68 5.36 -8.24
N GLU A 60 1.84 4.25 -7.53
CA GLU A 60 1.98 4.19 -6.08
C GLU A 60 3.37 4.70 -5.62
N GLU A 61 3.62 4.72 -4.32
CA GLU A 61 4.97 4.99 -3.80
C GLU A 61 5.97 3.97 -4.35
N CYS A 62 7.19 4.45 -4.63
CA CYS A 62 8.28 3.61 -5.16
C CYS A 62 8.01 2.99 -6.54
N GLN A 63 6.94 3.42 -7.23
CA GLN A 63 6.63 2.99 -8.59
C GLN A 63 7.02 4.04 -9.63
N PHE A 64 7.42 3.57 -10.80
CA PHE A 64 7.71 4.41 -11.97
C PHE A 64 7.45 3.67 -13.27
N VAL A 65 7.28 4.42 -14.36
CA VAL A 65 7.13 3.85 -15.71
C VAL A 65 8.44 3.94 -16.46
N THR A 66 8.77 2.89 -17.22
CA THR A 66 9.89 2.94 -18.14
C THR A 66 9.72 1.93 -19.30
N THR A 67 10.69 1.93 -20.21
CA THR A 67 10.78 0.95 -21.31
C THR A 67 12.18 0.35 -21.37
N ILE A 68 12.30 -0.87 -21.90
CA ILE A 68 13.62 -1.52 -22.08
C ILE A 68 14.50 -0.67 -23.01
N SER A 69 13.90 -0.04 -24.03
CA SER A 69 14.62 0.82 -24.96
C SER A 69 15.19 2.05 -24.26
N GLU A 70 14.40 2.71 -23.43
CA GLU A 70 14.85 3.89 -22.68
C GLU A 70 15.97 3.57 -21.71
N LEU A 71 15.84 2.49 -20.92
CA LEU A 71 16.89 2.05 -20.01
C LEU A 71 18.16 1.62 -20.77
N ALA A 72 18.02 0.96 -21.92
CA ALA A 72 19.15 0.58 -22.76
C ALA A 72 19.90 1.81 -23.30
N ASP A 73 19.16 2.84 -23.72
CA ASP A 73 19.73 4.08 -24.22
C ASP A 73 20.41 4.87 -23.09
N GLU A 74 19.76 4.98 -21.91
CA GLU A 74 20.28 5.66 -20.71
C GLU A 74 21.53 4.99 -20.15
N TRP A 75 21.51 3.67 -19.99
CA TRP A 75 22.63 2.92 -19.40
C TRP A 75 23.68 2.53 -20.44
N HIS A 76 23.45 2.80 -21.72
CA HIS A 76 24.28 2.34 -22.84
C HIS A 76 24.52 0.83 -22.82
N TRP A 77 23.49 0.07 -22.44
CA TRP A 77 23.50 -1.38 -22.38
C TRP A 77 22.74 -1.96 -23.57
N HIS A 78 23.08 -3.19 -23.96
CA HIS A 78 22.23 -3.93 -24.87
C HIS A 78 20.88 -4.22 -24.21
N ARG A 79 19.78 -4.16 -24.98
CA ARG A 79 18.42 -4.46 -24.49
C ARG A 79 18.32 -5.84 -23.82
N ALA A 80 19.10 -6.82 -24.27
CA ALA A 80 19.16 -8.14 -23.64
C ALA A 80 19.78 -8.09 -22.23
N THR A 81 20.85 -7.30 -22.06
CA THR A 81 21.49 -7.06 -20.76
C THR A 81 20.56 -6.36 -19.78
N VAL A 82 19.81 -5.35 -20.25
CA VAL A 82 18.79 -4.67 -19.43
C VAL A 82 17.74 -5.66 -18.95
N ARG A 83 17.18 -6.50 -19.85
CA ARG A 83 16.20 -7.52 -19.47
C ARG A 83 16.75 -8.49 -18.44
N GLY A 84 17.93 -9.07 -18.69
CA GLY A 84 18.55 -10.03 -17.78
C GLY A 84 18.93 -9.43 -16.42
N PHE A 85 19.22 -8.12 -16.35
CA PHE A 85 19.46 -7.44 -15.09
C PHE A 85 18.16 -7.23 -14.30
N LEU A 86 17.09 -6.77 -14.96
CA LEU A 86 15.77 -6.60 -14.33
C LEU A 86 15.18 -7.94 -13.89
N GLU A 87 15.28 -8.99 -14.70
CA GLU A 87 14.83 -10.34 -14.37
C GLU A 87 15.52 -10.88 -13.11
N LYS A 88 16.84 -10.66 -12.99
CA LYS A 88 17.57 -11.07 -11.77
C LYS A 88 17.16 -10.26 -10.54
N LEU A 89 16.90 -8.96 -10.67
CA LEU A 89 16.41 -8.16 -9.55
C LEU A 89 15.00 -8.56 -9.13
N GLU A 90 14.15 -8.94 -10.09
CA GLU A 90 12.81 -9.47 -9.86
C GLU A 90 12.85 -10.85 -9.18
N GLU A 91 13.71 -11.76 -9.64
CA GLU A 91 13.95 -13.06 -8.98
C GLU A 91 14.44 -12.92 -7.53
N LEU A 92 15.24 -11.89 -7.26
CA LEU A 92 15.74 -11.59 -5.92
C LEU A 92 14.73 -10.81 -5.07
N GLY A 93 13.56 -10.46 -5.62
CA GLY A 93 12.49 -9.74 -4.92
C GLY A 93 12.78 -8.27 -4.63
N HIS A 94 13.69 -7.62 -5.37
CA HIS A 94 14.06 -6.20 -5.22
C HIS A 94 13.25 -5.25 -6.10
N LEU A 95 12.53 -5.81 -7.07
CA LEU A 95 11.53 -5.09 -7.84
C LEU A 95 10.44 -6.04 -8.32
N GLU A 96 9.27 -5.48 -8.65
CA GLU A 96 8.22 -6.17 -9.40
C GLU A 96 7.95 -5.43 -10.71
N LYS A 97 7.68 -6.20 -11.78
CA LYS A 97 7.44 -5.64 -13.12
C LYS A 97 6.02 -5.95 -13.61
N HIS A 98 5.21 -4.91 -13.76
CA HIS A 98 3.88 -5.02 -14.36
C HIS A 98 3.93 -4.59 -15.83
N SER A 99 3.72 -5.55 -16.73
CA SER A 99 3.79 -5.31 -18.18
C SER A 99 2.56 -4.58 -18.70
N LEU A 100 2.78 -3.52 -19.47
CA LEU A 100 1.78 -2.80 -20.26
C LEU A 100 2.07 -2.99 -21.76
N ILE A 101 1.15 -2.56 -22.62
CA ILE A 101 1.21 -2.82 -24.08
C ILE A 101 2.51 -2.28 -24.73
N LYS A 102 3.08 -1.19 -24.21
CA LYS A 102 4.29 -0.52 -24.77
C LYS A 102 5.37 -0.16 -23.75
N CYS A 103 5.08 -0.36 -22.46
CA CYS A 103 5.95 0.01 -21.36
C CYS A 103 5.73 -0.96 -20.21
N PHE A 104 6.40 -0.75 -19.09
CA PHE A 104 6.12 -1.47 -17.86
C PHE A 104 6.20 -0.52 -16.69
N VAL A 105 5.40 -0.81 -15.67
CA VAL A 105 5.53 -0.21 -14.35
C VAL A 105 6.53 -1.06 -13.58
N ILE A 106 7.57 -0.43 -13.04
CA ILE A 106 8.45 -1.04 -12.06
C ILE A 106 8.03 -0.53 -10.68
N GLU A 107 7.84 -1.45 -9.75
CA GLU A 107 7.75 -1.17 -8.33
C GLU A 107 9.08 -1.56 -7.66
N MET A 108 9.74 -0.61 -7.01
CA MET A 108 10.95 -0.90 -6.23
C MET A 108 10.55 -1.36 -4.82
N THR A 109 10.47 -2.67 -4.62
CA THR A 109 10.16 -3.29 -3.32
C THR A 109 11.28 -3.11 -2.30
N CYS A 110 12.49 -2.74 -2.75
CA CYS A 110 13.63 -2.50 -1.88
C CYS A 110 13.64 -1.10 -1.23
N ILE A 111 12.76 -0.18 -1.63
CA ILE A 111 12.68 1.16 -1.07
C ILE A 111 11.75 1.15 0.14
N ASP A 112 12.30 1.48 1.28
CA ASP A 112 11.60 1.61 2.54
C ASP A 112 11.24 3.09 2.80
N ASN A 113 9.97 3.43 2.59
CA ASN A 113 9.40 4.74 2.98
C ASN A 113 8.70 4.69 4.35
N SER A 114 8.51 3.52 4.94
CA SER A 114 7.79 3.31 6.20
C SER A 114 8.67 2.49 7.13
N GLY A 115 9.34 3.15 8.08
CA GLY A 115 10.37 2.59 8.97
C GLY A 115 9.91 1.49 9.94
N LEU A 116 9.04 0.58 9.49
CA LEU A 116 8.34 -0.49 10.19
C LEU A 116 8.27 -1.80 9.38
N LEU A 117 8.30 -1.78 8.04
CA LEU A 117 7.81 -2.93 7.25
C LEU A 117 8.89 -3.74 6.51
N THR A 118 10.11 -3.77 7.05
CA THR A 118 11.26 -4.37 6.35
C THR A 118 11.76 -5.69 6.92
N SER A 119 11.13 -6.20 7.98
CA SER A 119 11.52 -7.45 8.64
C SER A 119 10.58 -8.59 8.23
N GLU A 120 11.08 -9.83 8.18
CA GLU A 120 10.23 -11.04 8.05
C GLU A 120 9.14 -11.05 9.12
N VAL A 121 9.43 -10.52 10.31
CA VAL A 121 8.46 -10.39 11.41
C VAL A 121 7.32 -9.43 11.02
N SER A 122 7.60 -8.35 10.31
CA SER A 122 6.58 -7.41 9.81
C SER A 122 5.66 -8.08 8.78
N ARG A 123 6.20 -8.92 7.88
CA ARG A 123 5.39 -9.71 6.94
C ARG A 123 4.47 -10.71 7.66
N HIS A 124 4.94 -11.31 8.76
CA HIS A 124 4.09 -12.19 9.57
C HIS A 124 2.92 -11.43 10.20
N PHE A 125 3.13 -10.19 10.66
CA PHE A 125 2.04 -9.36 11.18
C PHE A 125 1.01 -9.04 10.10
N ILE A 126 1.44 -8.64 8.90
CA ILE A 126 0.53 -8.40 7.77
C ILE A 126 -0.28 -9.67 7.44
N PHE A 127 0.37 -10.83 7.37
CA PHE A 127 -0.32 -12.09 7.15
C PHE A 127 -1.36 -12.40 8.24
N MET A 128 -1.04 -12.12 9.51
CA MET A 128 -2.00 -12.28 10.61
C MET A 128 -3.17 -11.28 10.51
N MET A 129 -2.93 -10.05 10.06
CA MET A 129 -3.98 -9.06 9.80
C MET A 129 -4.93 -9.53 8.71
N ASP A 130 -4.38 -10.00 7.58
CA ASP A 130 -5.13 -10.56 6.46
C ASP A 130 -5.97 -11.77 6.89
N TYR A 131 -5.35 -12.69 7.63
CA TYR A 131 -6.02 -13.89 8.13
C TYR A 131 -7.16 -13.53 9.10
N THR A 132 -6.91 -12.67 10.08
CA THR A 132 -7.93 -12.21 11.03
C THR A 132 -9.11 -11.54 10.30
N THR A 133 -8.81 -10.75 9.27
CA THR A 133 -9.83 -10.13 8.42
C THR A 133 -10.67 -11.18 7.68
N ASP A 134 -10.05 -12.21 7.09
CA ASP A 134 -10.76 -13.30 6.42
C ASP A 134 -11.66 -14.08 7.39
N MET A 135 -11.16 -14.38 8.58
CA MET A 135 -11.92 -15.11 9.59
C MET A 135 -13.17 -14.35 10.05
N TRP A 136 -13.09 -13.02 10.12
CA TRP A 136 -14.24 -12.17 10.40
C TRP A 136 -15.26 -12.19 9.26
N LEU A 137 -14.82 -11.91 8.03
CA LEU A 137 -15.70 -11.82 6.86
C LEU A 137 -16.36 -13.16 6.50
N THR A 138 -15.68 -14.27 6.77
CA THR A 138 -16.24 -15.62 6.59
C THR A 138 -17.18 -16.04 7.73
N GLY A 139 -17.32 -15.23 8.79
CA GLY A 139 -18.16 -15.51 9.95
C GLY A 139 -17.69 -16.69 10.79
N LYS A 140 -16.42 -17.11 10.66
CA LYS A 140 -15.87 -18.26 11.39
C LYS A 140 -15.67 -17.96 12.87
N PHE A 141 -15.41 -16.69 13.22
CA PHE A 141 -15.31 -16.22 14.59
C PHE A 141 -16.25 -15.05 14.84
N ASP A 142 -16.65 -14.89 16.10
CA ASP A 142 -17.46 -13.75 16.51
C ASP A 142 -16.65 -12.44 16.49
N ARG A 143 -17.36 -11.32 16.35
CA ARG A 143 -16.77 -9.97 16.30
C ARG A 143 -15.89 -9.66 17.51
N LYS A 144 -16.22 -10.15 18.71
CA LYS A 144 -15.47 -9.88 19.94
C LYS A 144 -14.12 -10.60 19.96
N VAL A 145 -14.08 -11.84 19.47
CA VAL A 145 -12.86 -12.63 19.31
C VAL A 145 -11.97 -11.96 18.27
N ILE A 146 -12.52 -11.54 17.13
CA ILE A 146 -11.77 -10.81 16.10
C ILE A 146 -11.24 -9.48 16.66
N ALA A 147 -12.04 -8.72 17.39
CA ALA A 147 -11.61 -7.47 18.02
C ALA A 147 -10.40 -7.69 18.95
N SER A 148 -10.46 -8.73 19.78
CA SER A 148 -9.34 -9.10 20.66
C SER A 148 -8.09 -9.51 19.87
N LEU A 149 -8.25 -10.21 18.74
CA LEU A 149 -7.13 -10.56 17.86
C LEU A 149 -6.51 -9.32 17.22
N CYS A 150 -7.32 -8.36 16.73
CA CYS A 150 -6.82 -7.11 16.16
C CYS A 150 -6.04 -6.29 17.21
N GLU A 151 -6.57 -6.19 18.43
CA GLU A 151 -5.89 -5.53 19.55
C GLU A 151 -4.55 -6.21 19.89
N HIS A 152 -4.55 -7.54 19.94
CA HIS A 152 -3.37 -8.33 20.23
C HIS A 152 -2.28 -8.18 19.15
N ILE A 153 -2.65 -8.28 17.87
CA ILE A 153 -1.73 -8.12 16.74
C ILE A 153 -1.15 -6.70 16.74
N THR A 154 -1.96 -5.67 16.97
CA THR A 154 -1.51 -4.28 17.04
C THR A 154 -0.53 -4.08 18.18
N THR A 155 -0.83 -4.61 19.36
CA THR A 155 0.04 -4.55 20.55
C THR A 155 1.37 -5.28 20.30
N CYS A 156 1.32 -6.47 19.71
CA CYS A 156 2.52 -7.24 19.38
C CYS A 156 3.38 -6.54 18.32
N SER A 157 2.76 -5.96 17.30
CA SER A 157 3.44 -5.19 16.25
C SER A 157 4.14 -3.97 16.84
N MET A 158 3.45 -3.24 17.73
CA MET A 158 4.04 -2.10 18.45
C MET A 158 5.19 -2.53 19.36
N ASN A 159 5.03 -3.60 20.14
CA ASN A 159 6.10 -4.13 21.00
C ASN A 159 7.33 -4.57 20.19
N HIS A 160 7.13 -5.15 19.01
CA HIS A 160 8.20 -5.50 18.10
C HIS A 160 8.94 -4.26 17.59
N TYR A 161 8.20 -3.27 17.07
CA TYR A 161 8.78 -1.98 16.66
C TYR A 161 9.59 -1.35 17.77
N GLU A 162 9.01 -1.37 18.95
CA GLU A 162 9.60 -0.84 20.16
C GLU A 162 10.95 -1.50 20.51
N THR A 163 11.06 -2.81 20.32
CA THR A 163 12.29 -3.57 20.58
C THR A 163 13.34 -3.37 19.47
N SER A 164 12.89 -3.24 18.23
CA SER A 164 13.75 -3.12 17.04
C SER A 164 14.33 -1.71 16.85
N VAL A 165 13.71 -0.67 17.41
CA VAL A 165 14.13 0.74 17.25
C VAL A 165 14.55 1.35 18.60
N PRO A 166 15.84 1.27 18.98
CA PRO A 166 16.30 1.68 20.32
C PRO A 166 16.31 3.20 20.55
N GLU A 167 16.50 4.04 19.52
CA GLU A 167 16.49 5.51 19.61
C GLU A 167 15.21 6.10 18.99
N ARG A 168 14.08 5.90 19.67
CA ARG A 168 12.74 6.30 19.18
C ARG A 168 12.23 7.59 19.84
N THR A 169 11.73 8.53 19.05
CA THR A 169 10.99 9.69 19.55
C THR A 169 9.51 9.35 19.76
N LEU A 170 8.78 10.20 20.50
CA LEU A 170 7.32 10.06 20.65
C LEU A 170 6.59 10.13 19.29
N GLU A 171 7.07 10.98 18.38
CA GLU A 171 6.51 11.12 17.03
C GLU A 171 6.72 9.86 16.20
N MET A 172 7.90 9.23 16.30
CA MET A 172 8.18 7.97 15.64
C MET A 172 7.26 6.84 16.11
N LYS A 173 7.01 6.75 17.43
CA LYS A 173 6.03 5.80 17.97
C LYS A 173 4.62 6.05 17.44
N ARG A 174 4.21 7.31 17.35
CA ARG A 174 2.89 7.68 16.83
C ARG A 174 2.75 7.33 15.35
N ALA A 175 3.77 7.67 14.55
CA ALA A 175 3.81 7.32 13.14
C ALA A 175 3.73 5.79 12.96
N ALA A 176 4.48 5.05 13.76
CA ALA A 176 4.48 3.60 13.71
C ALA A 176 3.11 2.98 14.00
N LYS A 177 2.46 3.48 15.07
CA LYS A 177 1.11 3.06 15.42
C LYS A 177 0.12 3.37 14.29
N ASN A 178 0.17 4.57 13.74
CA ASN A 178 -0.70 4.98 12.65
C ASN A 178 -0.53 4.06 11.44
N GLU A 179 0.71 3.75 11.03
CA GLU A 179 0.97 2.82 9.92
C GLU A 179 0.34 1.44 10.15
N ILE A 180 0.43 0.90 11.36
CA ILE A 180 -0.20 -0.39 11.71
C ILE A 180 -1.73 -0.32 11.61
N LEU A 181 -2.34 0.75 12.11
CA LEU A 181 -3.79 0.94 12.04
C LEU A 181 -4.29 1.11 10.59
N HIS A 182 -3.56 1.90 9.80
CA HIS A 182 -3.80 2.07 8.37
C HIS A 182 -3.70 0.73 7.62
N ALA A 183 -2.68 -0.09 7.89
CA ALA A 183 -2.53 -1.40 7.28
C ALA A 183 -3.73 -2.33 7.59
N PHE A 184 -4.22 -2.32 8.82
CA PHE A 184 -5.42 -3.07 9.20
C PHE A 184 -6.66 -2.60 8.44
N ILE A 185 -6.91 -1.29 8.41
CA ILE A 185 -8.10 -0.72 7.77
C ILE A 185 -8.03 -0.90 6.25
N ALA A 186 -6.85 -0.76 5.65
CA ALA A 186 -6.62 -1.07 4.25
C ALA A 186 -6.93 -2.54 3.93
N SER A 187 -6.46 -3.49 4.76
CA SER A 187 -6.80 -4.92 4.62
C SER A 187 -8.31 -5.15 4.67
N LEU A 188 -9.02 -4.54 5.62
CA LEU A 188 -10.48 -4.62 5.71
C LEU A 188 -11.16 -4.08 4.45
N LEU A 189 -10.78 -2.89 4.01
CA LEU A 189 -11.36 -2.24 2.83
C LEU A 189 -11.10 -3.03 1.55
N GLN A 190 -9.90 -3.58 1.37
CA GLN A 190 -9.57 -4.42 0.21
C GLN A 190 -10.49 -5.63 0.08
N ARG A 191 -10.93 -6.20 1.21
CA ARG A 191 -11.78 -7.41 1.21
C ARG A 191 -13.27 -7.10 1.05
N ILE A 192 -13.70 -5.88 1.42
CA ILE A 192 -15.07 -5.40 1.19
C ILE A 192 -15.25 -4.90 -0.26
N ARG A 193 -14.17 -4.50 -0.91
CA ARG A 193 -14.13 -4.00 -2.29
C ARG A 193 -14.52 -5.07 -3.30
N LYS A 194 -15.27 -4.70 -4.33
CA LYS A 194 -15.61 -5.58 -5.46
C LYS A 194 -14.68 -5.39 -6.65
N SER A 195 -14.19 -4.19 -6.86
CA SER A 195 -13.22 -3.90 -7.92
C SER A 195 -11.79 -4.27 -7.50
N PRO A 196 -10.96 -4.84 -8.38
CA PRO A 196 -9.54 -5.04 -8.12
C PRO A 196 -8.70 -3.75 -8.20
N LEU A 197 -9.30 -2.61 -8.58
CA LEU A 197 -8.58 -1.34 -8.75
C LEU A 197 -8.61 -0.50 -7.47
N VAL A 198 -7.43 -0.07 -7.02
CA VAL A 198 -7.28 0.96 -5.98
C VAL A 198 -7.72 2.31 -6.53
N THR A 199 -8.45 3.09 -5.74
CA THR A 199 -8.98 4.41 -6.12
C THR A 199 -8.64 5.44 -5.05
N LEU A 200 -8.50 6.71 -5.46
CA LEU A 200 -8.27 7.83 -4.53
C LEU A 200 -9.33 7.90 -3.42
N GLU A 201 -10.56 7.54 -3.75
CA GLU A 201 -11.69 7.49 -2.84
C GLU A 201 -11.54 6.36 -1.81
N GLY A 202 -10.83 5.29 -2.16
CA GLY A 202 -10.40 4.26 -1.21
C GLY A 202 -9.46 4.82 -0.16
N ASP A 203 -8.41 5.52 -0.58
CA ASP A 203 -7.42 6.12 0.34
C ASP A 203 -8.08 7.17 1.26
N LYS A 204 -8.99 7.98 0.71
CA LYS A 204 -9.75 8.96 1.49
C LYS A 204 -10.68 8.29 2.50
N LEU A 205 -11.30 7.18 2.13
CA LEU A 205 -12.14 6.40 3.03
C LEU A 205 -11.29 5.76 4.14
N GLU A 206 -10.16 5.16 3.78
CA GLU A 206 -9.20 4.58 4.74
C GLU A 206 -8.76 5.63 5.77
N GLN A 207 -8.29 6.79 5.30
CA GLN A 207 -7.89 7.90 6.17
C GLN A 207 -9.01 8.36 7.09
N ALA A 208 -10.23 8.52 6.55
CA ALA A 208 -11.37 8.95 7.36
C ALA A 208 -11.76 7.90 8.42
N ILE A 209 -11.74 6.60 8.08
CA ILE A 209 -12.00 5.52 9.04
C ILE A 209 -10.90 5.48 10.11
N CYS A 210 -9.63 5.63 9.74
CA CYS A 210 -8.51 5.70 10.69
C CYS A 210 -8.67 6.87 11.67
N SER A 211 -8.98 8.07 11.18
CA SER A 211 -9.22 9.24 12.03
C SER A 211 -10.40 9.02 12.96
N PHE A 212 -11.54 8.54 12.44
CA PHE A 212 -12.70 8.24 13.28
C PHE A 212 -12.41 7.17 14.34
N PHE A 213 -11.63 6.15 13.98
CA PHE A 213 -11.23 5.09 14.91
C PHE A 213 -10.37 5.63 16.07
N CYS A 214 -9.38 6.45 15.75
CA CYS A 214 -8.47 7.02 16.76
C CYS A 214 -9.17 8.08 17.62
N ASP A 215 -9.91 8.99 16.98
CA ASP A 215 -10.40 10.21 17.64
C ASP A 215 -11.80 10.04 18.25
N SER A 216 -12.64 9.15 17.71
CA SER A 216 -14.04 8.99 18.15
C SER A 216 -14.33 7.63 18.79
N LEU A 217 -13.61 6.57 18.40
CA LEU A 217 -13.82 5.22 18.94
C LEU A 217 -12.77 4.81 19.99
N CYS A 218 -11.85 5.71 20.36
CA CYS A 218 -10.79 5.44 21.35
C CYS A 218 -9.96 4.18 21.04
N GLU A 219 -9.79 3.87 19.75
CA GLU A 219 -9.13 2.66 19.27
C GLU A 219 -9.78 1.34 19.75
N ASP A 220 -11.07 1.35 20.06
CA ASP A 220 -11.84 0.17 20.42
C ASP A 220 -12.20 -0.67 19.18
N TRP A 221 -11.49 -1.78 18.99
CA TRP A 221 -11.65 -2.64 17.82
C TRP A 221 -13.06 -3.24 17.69
N ASP A 222 -13.74 -3.54 18.80
CA ASP A 222 -15.11 -4.06 18.77
C ASP A 222 -16.05 -3.01 18.14
N SER A 223 -15.96 -1.76 18.61
CA SER A 223 -16.72 -0.62 18.09
C SER A 223 -16.39 -0.33 16.63
N LEU A 224 -15.13 -0.43 16.22
CA LEU A 224 -14.74 -0.25 14.81
C LEU A 224 -15.38 -1.31 13.91
N LEU A 225 -15.31 -2.58 14.30
CA LEU A 225 -15.88 -3.67 13.50
C LEU A 225 -17.41 -3.55 13.39
N LEU A 226 -18.08 -3.18 14.49
CA LEU A 226 -19.52 -2.89 14.47
C LEU A 226 -19.83 -1.71 13.56
N PHE A 227 -19.01 -0.67 13.60
CA PHE A 227 -19.18 0.50 12.76
C PHE A 227 -19.07 0.14 11.28
N ILE A 228 -18.08 -0.68 10.91
CA ILE A 228 -17.90 -1.16 9.54
C ILE A 228 -19.07 -2.07 9.10
N GLU A 229 -19.59 -2.92 9.99
CA GLU A 229 -20.78 -3.75 9.74
C GLU A 229 -22.03 -2.90 9.48
N GLU A 230 -22.23 -1.84 10.26
CA GLU A 230 -23.39 -0.94 10.14
C GLU A 230 -23.23 0.09 9.01
N LEU A 231 -22.00 0.36 8.56
CA LEU A 231 -21.70 1.45 7.61
C LEU A 231 -22.57 1.43 6.34
N PRO A 232 -22.83 0.29 5.67
CA PRO A 232 -23.71 0.25 4.51
C PRO A 232 -25.14 0.68 4.86
N GLU A 233 -25.69 0.17 5.97
CA GLU A 233 -27.04 0.50 6.41
C GLU A 233 -27.15 1.95 6.86
N VAL A 234 -26.16 2.46 7.58
CA VAL A 234 -26.05 3.85 8.03
C VAL A 234 -26.05 4.81 6.86
N VAL A 235 -25.26 4.50 5.83
CA VAL A 235 -25.13 5.33 4.65
C VAL A 235 -26.43 5.38 3.83
N LEU A 236 -27.17 4.26 3.79
CA LEU A 236 -28.43 4.10 3.05
C LEU A 236 -29.66 4.61 3.82
N SER A 237 -29.73 4.41 5.13
CA SER A 237 -30.90 4.71 5.98
C SER A 237 -30.76 5.99 6.81
N GLY A 238 -29.54 6.53 6.94
CA GLY A 238 -29.27 7.83 7.53
C GLY A 238 -29.20 7.88 9.06
N LYS A 239 -29.18 6.74 9.77
CA LYS A 239 -28.97 6.71 11.23
C LYS A 239 -28.08 5.55 11.66
N PRO A 240 -27.01 5.79 12.45
CA PRO A 240 -26.35 4.74 13.21
C PRO A 240 -27.26 4.32 14.36
N SER A 241 -27.64 3.04 14.37
CA SER A 241 -28.47 2.45 15.43
C SER A 241 -27.72 2.38 16.76
N SER A 242 -26.41 2.18 16.69
CA SER A 242 -25.62 1.72 17.83
C SER A 242 -24.60 2.73 18.38
N PHE A 243 -24.29 3.80 17.64
CA PHE A 243 -23.28 4.79 18.05
C PHE A 243 -23.92 6.06 18.63
N LYS A 244 -23.51 6.42 19.85
CA LYS A 244 -23.83 7.71 20.47
C LYS A 244 -22.69 8.68 20.19
N LEU A 245 -22.83 9.50 19.16
CA LEU A 245 -21.94 10.63 18.90
C LEU A 245 -22.25 11.72 19.93
N VAL A 246 -21.24 12.16 20.69
CA VAL A 246 -21.39 13.00 21.88
C VAL A 246 -20.93 14.44 21.61
N SER A 247 -20.06 14.65 20.62
CA SER A 247 -19.53 15.96 20.23
C SER A 247 -19.78 16.32 18.75
N ASP A 248 -19.76 17.61 18.44
CA ASP A 248 -19.88 18.11 17.06
C ASP A 248 -18.70 17.64 16.18
N GLU A 249 -17.52 17.44 16.77
CA GLU A 249 -16.33 16.91 16.08
C GLU A 249 -16.51 15.44 15.68
N GLU A 250 -17.01 14.60 16.59
CA GLU A 250 -17.33 13.20 16.29
C GLU A 250 -18.42 13.09 15.22
N VAL A 251 -19.41 13.99 15.23
CA VAL A 251 -20.44 14.07 14.18
C VAL A 251 -19.83 14.43 12.83
N ALA A 252 -18.88 15.38 12.79
CA ALA A 252 -18.20 15.77 11.56
C ALA A 252 -17.35 14.63 10.98
N LEU A 253 -16.55 13.96 11.81
CA LEU A 253 -15.74 12.80 11.39
C LEU A 253 -16.63 11.65 10.88
N PHE A 254 -17.73 11.37 11.57
CA PHE A 254 -18.70 10.37 11.13
C PHE A 254 -19.33 10.72 9.77
N GLN A 255 -19.73 11.98 9.57
CA GLN A 255 -20.26 12.45 8.29
C GLN A 255 -19.23 12.33 7.17
N GLN A 256 -17.98 12.68 7.44
CA GLN A 256 -16.88 12.54 6.49
C GLN A 256 -16.68 11.07 6.06
N VAL A 257 -16.70 10.12 7.00
CA VAL A 257 -16.64 8.69 6.66
C VAL A 257 -17.82 8.29 5.77
N CYS A 258 -19.04 8.70 6.11
CA CYS A 258 -20.23 8.38 5.34
C CYS A 258 -20.17 8.93 3.90
N GLU A 259 -19.70 10.18 3.72
CA GLU A 259 -19.54 10.80 2.41
C GLU A 259 -18.48 10.08 1.57
N ASN A 260 -17.33 9.79 2.17
CA ASN A 260 -16.26 9.05 1.50
C ASN A 260 -16.70 7.63 1.14
N TYR A 261 -17.47 6.96 2.00
CA TYR A 261 -18.00 5.63 1.72
C TYR A 261 -18.98 5.64 0.55
N ARG A 262 -19.87 6.65 0.45
CA ARG A 262 -20.77 6.79 -0.72
C ARG A 262 -20.00 6.96 -2.02
N ALA A 263 -18.97 7.81 -2.01
CA ALA A 263 -18.14 8.05 -3.18
C ALA A 263 -17.37 6.78 -3.58
N PHE A 264 -16.75 6.11 -2.60
CA PHE A 264 -16.05 4.84 -2.78
C PHE A 264 -16.97 3.77 -3.37
N TYR A 265 -18.12 3.52 -2.75
CA TYR A 265 -19.05 2.46 -3.13
C TYR A 265 -19.59 2.66 -4.55
N LYS A 266 -19.94 3.91 -4.90
CA LYS A 266 -20.44 4.24 -6.24
C LYS A 266 -19.39 3.92 -7.31
N ILE A 267 -18.15 4.40 -7.12
CA ILE A 267 -17.06 4.17 -8.07
C ILE A 267 -16.70 2.69 -8.14
N ASP A 268 -16.61 2.01 -6.99
CA ASP A 268 -16.30 0.59 -6.93
C ASP A 268 -17.30 -0.26 -7.73
N MET A 269 -18.60 0.03 -7.57
CA MET A 269 -19.67 -0.64 -8.31
C MET A 269 -19.67 -0.32 -9.80
N ASP A 270 -19.47 0.95 -10.18
CA ASP A 270 -19.40 1.35 -11.59
C ASP A 270 -18.20 0.67 -12.30
N CYS A 271 -17.04 0.62 -11.63
CA CYS A 271 -15.85 -0.07 -12.11
C CYS A 271 -16.07 -1.58 -12.21
N TYR A 272 -16.64 -2.20 -11.18
CA TYR A 272 -16.93 -3.64 -11.17
C TYR A 272 -17.89 -4.04 -12.30
N GLN A 273 -18.97 -3.29 -12.52
CA GLN A 273 -19.90 -3.53 -13.64
C GLN A 273 -19.24 -3.33 -15.01
N GLY A 274 -18.36 -2.34 -15.14
CA GLY A 274 -17.54 -2.15 -16.34
C GLY A 274 -16.66 -3.37 -16.63
N LEU A 275 -15.93 -3.85 -15.62
CA LEU A 275 -15.08 -5.04 -15.73
C LEU A 275 -15.88 -6.30 -16.08
N GLN A 276 -17.03 -6.54 -15.44
CA GLN A 276 -17.90 -7.67 -15.75
C GLN A 276 -18.35 -7.69 -17.22
N LYS A 277 -18.73 -6.53 -17.78
CA LYS A 277 -19.11 -6.40 -19.20
C LYS A 277 -17.96 -6.74 -20.15
N HIS A 278 -16.72 -6.46 -19.76
CA HIS A 278 -15.53 -6.78 -20.54
C HIS A 278 -15.07 -8.24 -20.36
N MET A 279 -15.31 -8.84 -19.19
CA MET A 279 -14.82 -10.18 -18.86
C MET A 279 -15.78 -11.33 -19.24
N LYS A 280 -17.02 -11.05 -19.69
CA LYS A 280 -18.07 -12.08 -19.96
C LYS A 280 -18.25 -13.08 -18.79
N VAL A 281 -18.01 -12.64 -17.55
CA VAL A 281 -18.21 -13.49 -16.37
C VAL A 281 -19.69 -13.38 -15.97
N PRO A 282 -20.42 -14.50 -15.79
CA PRO A 282 -21.83 -14.47 -15.41
C PRO A 282 -22.01 -13.84 -14.02
N LEU A 283 -23.18 -13.22 -13.81
CA LEU A 283 -23.67 -12.88 -12.49
C LEU A 283 -24.09 -14.18 -11.79
N GLU A 284 -23.36 -14.60 -10.77
CA GLU A 284 -23.89 -15.46 -9.70
C GLU A 284 -24.20 -14.59 -8.46
#